data_AF-A0A4R9Q282-F1
#
_entry.id   AF-A0A4R9Q282-F1
#
_cell.length_a   1.000
_cell.length_b   1.000
_cell.length_c   1.000
_cell.angle_alpha   90.00
_cell.angle_beta   90.00
_cell.angle_gamma   90.00
#
_symmetry.space_group_name_H-M   'P 1'
#
loop_
_entity.id
_entity.type
_entity.pdbx_description
1 polymer ?
#
loop_
_entity_poly.entity_id
_entity_poly.type
_entity_poly.pdbx_seq_one_letter_code
_entity_poly.pdbx_strand_id
1 'polypeptide(L)'
;MIALLAPLLAPLAPVLVILGPIWQFATSRVGLPIVVAGAVILFYEGVPLGPVRDIPYVGPALSGIVDGRVDREYAAGQLNERLVWQEKQWRAEIANAAKVKAQQVDIDAAAQQLADNKRADTLRIADLEDRIRQQKDEDNDPKAAGDAPGACKPRHGIPARLSVGIDAVGR
;
A
#
# COMPACT_ATOMS: atom_id res chain seq x y z
N MET A 1 -68.19 29.43 -33.61
CA MET A 1 -67.14 29.28 -32.57
C MET A 1 -66.14 28.12 -32.83
N ILE A 2 -66.17 27.42 -33.97
CA ILE A 2 -65.23 26.30 -34.25
C ILE A 2 -63.95 26.77 -34.98
N ALA A 3 -63.99 27.95 -35.62
CA ALA A 3 -62.89 28.48 -36.43
C ALA A 3 -61.68 29.04 -35.65
N LEU A 4 -61.79 29.24 -34.33
CA LEU A 4 -60.71 29.83 -33.51
C LEU A 4 -59.74 28.80 -32.90
N LEU A 5 -60.04 27.50 -32.98
CA LEU A 5 -59.20 26.41 -32.46
C LEU A 5 -58.35 25.71 -33.53
N ALA A 6 -58.63 25.95 -34.81
CA ALA A 6 -57.92 25.37 -35.95
C ALA A 6 -56.39 25.66 -35.97
N PRO A 7 -55.90 26.88 -35.70
CA PRO A 7 -54.47 27.15 -35.75
C PRO A 7 -53.68 26.54 -34.57
N LEU A 8 -54.38 26.11 -33.51
CA LEU A 8 -53.79 25.49 -32.31
C LEU A 8 -53.63 23.97 -32.44
N LEU A 9 -54.47 23.33 -33.26
CA LEU A 9 -54.42 21.89 -33.56
C LEU A 9 -53.63 21.55 -34.83
N ALA A 10 -53.40 22.52 -35.72
CA ALA A 10 -52.62 22.37 -36.93
C ALA A 10 -51.19 21.79 -36.73
N PRO A 11 -50.40 22.19 -35.71
CA PRO A 11 -49.07 21.60 -35.48
C PRO A 11 -49.11 20.20 -34.86
N LEU A 12 -50.25 19.79 -34.26
CA LEU A 12 -50.43 18.46 -33.66
C LEU A 12 -51.01 17.43 -34.64
N ALA A 13 -51.60 17.88 -35.74
CA ALA A 13 -52.13 17.02 -36.80
C ALA A 13 -51.12 15.99 -37.35
N PRO A 14 -49.86 16.33 -37.70
CA PRO A 14 -48.90 15.33 -38.17
C PRO A 14 -48.51 14.32 -37.08
N VAL A 15 -48.48 14.75 -35.82
CA VAL A 15 -48.17 13.90 -34.66
C VAL A 15 -49.30 12.89 -34.42
N LEU A 16 -50.56 13.35 -34.46
CA LEU A 16 -51.74 12.51 -34.28
C LEU A 16 -51.92 11.48 -35.41
N VAL A 17 -51.57 11.83 -36.64
CA VAL A 17 -51.61 10.91 -37.80
C VAL A 17 -50.63 9.75 -37.64
N ILE A 18 -49.51 9.95 -36.95
CA ILE A 18 -48.51 8.89 -36.70
C ILE A 18 -48.85 8.10 -35.43
N LEU A 19 -49.30 8.78 -34.37
CA LEU A 19 -49.64 8.15 -33.09
C LEU A 19 -50.90 7.28 -33.15
N GLY A 20 -51.90 7.66 -33.94
CA GLY A 20 -53.12 6.86 -34.12
C GLY A 20 -52.86 5.42 -34.59
N PRO A 21 -52.14 5.19 -35.70
CA PRO A 21 -51.78 3.85 -36.18
C PRO A 21 -50.92 3.07 -35.18
N ILE A 22 -49.97 3.73 -34.52
CA ILE A 22 -49.13 3.10 -33.48
C ILE A 22 -49.98 2.63 -32.30
N TRP A 23 -50.93 3.46 -31.86
CA TRP A 23 -51.84 3.13 -30.77
C TRP A 23 -52.79 1.98 -31.14
N GLN A 24 -53.33 1.98 -32.35
CA GLN A 24 -54.17 0.90 -32.88
C GLN A 24 -53.39 -0.41 -33.00
N PHE A 25 -52.14 -0.35 -33.44
CA PHE A 25 -51.26 -1.51 -33.48
C PHE A 25 -50.98 -2.02 -32.05
N ALA A 26 -50.57 -1.14 -31.15
CA ALA A 26 -50.23 -1.48 -29.77
C ALA A 26 -51.41 -2.05 -28.96
N THR A 27 -52.65 -1.74 -29.34
CA THR A 27 -53.87 -2.27 -28.70
C THR A 27 -54.51 -3.44 -29.47
N SER A 28 -53.97 -3.80 -30.64
CA SER A 28 -54.45 -4.93 -31.43
C SER A 28 -54.10 -6.28 -30.79
N ARG A 29 -54.83 -7.34 -31.17
CA ARG A 29 -54.58 -8.71 -30.69
C ARG A 29 -53.18 -9.25 -31.00
N VAL A 30 -52.50 -8.69 -32.00
CA VAL A 30 -51.15 -9.10 -32.42
C VAL A 30 -50.09 -8.14 -31.88
N GLY A 31 -50.34 -6.83 -31.90
CA GLY A 31 -49.36 -5.85 -31.45
C GLY A 31 -49.27 -5.70 -29.93
N LEU A 32 -50.38 -5.86 -29.20
CA LEU A 32 -50.39 -5.84 -27.72
C LEU A 32 -49.44 -6.90 -27.12
N PRO A 33 -49.50 -8.19 -27.49
CA PRO A 33 -48.57 -9.17 -26.95
C PRO A 33 -47.11 -8.88 -27.35
N ILE A 34 -46.84 -8.31 -28.52
CA ILE A 34 -45.48 -7.91 -28.94
C ILE A 34 -44.98 -6.75 -28.07
N VAL A 35 -45.80 -5.73 -27.81
CA VAL A 35 -45.45 -4.59 -26.96
C VAL A 35 -45.22 -5.03 -25.52
N VAL A 36 -46.08 -5.91 -24.98
CA VAL A 36 -45.93 -6.47 -23.64
C VAL A 36 -44.66 -7.32 -23.56
N ALA A 37 -44.40 -8.20 -24.52
CA ALA A 37 -43.18 -9.00 -24.56
C ALA A 37 -41.93 -8.11 -24.64
N GLY A 38 -41.95 -7.10 -25.52
CA GLY A 38 -40.89 -6.11 -25.61
C GLY A 38 -40.67 -5.37 -24.29
N ALA A 39 -41.74 -4.91 -23.63
CA ALA A 39 -41.66 -4.22 -22.34
C ALA A 39 -41.10 -5.12 -21.23
N VAL A 40 -41.47 -6.41 -21.21
CA VAL A 40 -40.94 -7.39 -20.25
C VAL A 40 -39.44 -7.60 -20.48
N ILE A 41 -39.00 -7.78 -21.73
CA ILE A 41 -37.58 -7.93 -22.08
C ILE A 41 -36.81 -6.66 -21.69
N LEU A 42 -37.33 -5.48 -22.04
CA LEU A 42 -36.72 -4.20 -21.67
C LEU A 42 -36.60 -4.02 -20.16
N PHE A 43 -37.59 -4.47 -19.39
CA PHE A 43 -37.57 -4.34 -17.93
C PHE A 43 -36.60 -5.31 -17.24
N TYR A 44 -36.50 -6.54 -17.75
CA TYR A 44 -35.67 -7.59 -17.14
C TYR A 44 -34.23 -7.60 -17.65
N GLU A 45 -34.03 -7.52 -18.97
CA GLU A 45 -32.72 -7.59 -19.63
C GLU A 45 -32.18 -6.21 -20.02
N GLY A 46 -33.05 -5.21 -20.19
CA GLY A 46 -32.66 -3.88 -20.65
C GLY A 46 -32.92 -3.65 -22.14
N VAL A 47 -32.68 -2.42 -22.62
CA VAL A 47 -32.68 -2.16 -24.08
C VAL A 47 -31.46 -2.84 -24.68
N PRO A 48 -31.58 -3.63 -25.77
CA PRO A 48 -30.44 -4.15 -26.51
C PRO A 48 -29.77 -3.02 -27.29
N LEU A 49 -29.18 -2.06 -26.56
CA LEU A 49 -28.18 -1.15 -27.10
C LEU A 49 -26.95 -2.02 -27.31
N GLY A 50 -26.70 -2.45 -28.55
CA GLY A 50 -25.51 -3.19 -28.91
C GLY A 50 -24.22 -2.37 -28.72
N PRO A 51 -23.38 -2.16 -29.75
CA PRO A 51 -22.04 -1.53 -29.60
C PRO A 51 -22.04 -0.08 -29.07
N VAL A 52 -23.21 0.51 -28.83
CA VAL A 52 -23.39 1.84 -28.23
C VAL A 52 -23.11 1.83 -26.72
N ARG A 53 -23.22 0.66 -26.04
CA ARG A 53 -22.90 0.51 -24.61
C ARG A 53 -21.41 0.73 -24.32
N ASP A 54 -20.54 0.47 -25.29
CA ASP A 54 -19.08 0.55 -25.15
C ASP A 54 -18.50 1.94 -25.43
N ILE A 55 -19.34 2.93 -25.75
CA ILE A 55 -18.88 4.30 -26.02
C ILE A 55 -18.59 4.98 -24.68
N PRO A 56 -17.32 5.36 -24.40
CA PRO A 56 -16.99 6.09 -23.19
C PRO A 56 -17.74 7.42 -23.19
N TYR A 57 -18.40 7.73 -22.07
CA TYR A 57 -19.36 8.84 -21.81
C TYR A 57 -20.84 8.59 -22.13
N VAL A 58 -21.20 7.92 -23.22
CA VAL A 58 -22.61 7.71 -23.58
C VAL A 58 -23.17 6.46 -22.88
N GLY A 59 -22.35 5.42 -22.74
CA GLY A 59 -22.69 4.19 -22.03
C GLY A 59 -23.16 4.44 -20.59
N PRO A 60 -22.38 5.11 -19.72
CA PRO A 60 -22.75 5.30 -18.31
C PRO A 60 -23.99 6.17 -18.06
N ALA A 61 -24.25 7.13 -18.96
CA ALA A 61 -25.42 8.00 -18.87
C ALA A 61 -26.72 7.29 -19.28
N LEU A 62 -26.64 6.35 -20.23
CA LEU A 62 -27.78 5.56 -20.68
C LEU A 62 -28.00 4.30 -19.84
N SER A 63 -26.94 3.73 -19.25
CA SER A 63 -27.01 2.51 -18.45
C SER A 63 -27.95 2.65 -17.24
N GLY A 64 -28.07 3.84 -16.63
CA GLY A 64 -29.04 4.08 -15.55
C GLY A 64 -30.52 3.97 -15.96
N ILE A 65 -30.84 4.16 -17.25
CA ILE A 65 -32.20 4.10 -17.81
C ILE A 65 -32.42 2.77 -18.56
N VAL A 66 -31.34 2.18 -19.06
CA VAL A 66 -31.35 1.05 -20.00
C VAL A 66 -30.95 -0.27 -19.34
N ASP A 67 -30.20 -0.25 -18.23
CA ASP A 67 -29.82 -1.47 -17.53
C ASP A 67 -31.04 -2.07 -16.82
N GLY A 68 -31.32 -3.33 -17.14
CA GLY A 68 -32.34 -4.13 -16.46
C GLY A 68 -32.04 -4.28 -14.96
N ARG A 69 -33.00 -4.79 -14.19
CA ARG A 69 -32.80 -5.10 -12.76
C ARG A 69 -31.57 -6.00 -12.54
N VAL A 70 -31.35 -6.97 -13.42
CA VAL A 70 -30.28 -7.96 -13.31
C VAL A 70 -28.89 -7.29 -13.41
N ASP A 71 -28.70 -6.38 -14.35
CA ASP A 71 -27.42 -5.67 -14.54
C ASP A 71 -27.07 -4.76 -13.35
N ARG A 72 -28.07 -4.17 -12.70
CA ARG A 72 -27.87 -3.37 -11.48
C ARG A 72 -27.41 -4.20 -10.28
N GLU A 73 -27.97 -5.40 -10.11
CA GLU A 73 -27.55 -6.31 -9.04
C GLU A 73 -26.12 -6.84 -9.28
N TYR A 74 -25.76 -7.13 -10.53
CA TYR A 74 -24.37 -7.49 -10.86
C TYR A 74 -23.39 -6.34 -10.59
N ALA A 75 -23.75 -5.10 -10.91
CA ALA A 75 -22.93 -3.93 -10.61
C ALA A 75 -22.78 -3.72 -9.09
N ALA A 76 -23.86 -3.89 -8.32
CA ALA A 76 -23.82 -3.83 -6.86
C ALA A 76 -22.94 -4.94 -6.25
N GLY A 77 -23.00 -6.16 -6.80
CA GLY A 77 -22.13 -7.27 -6.42
C GLY A 77 -20.65 -6.95 -6.64
N GLN A 78 -20.29 -6.45 -7.82
CA GLN A 78 -18.91 -6.06 -8.15
C GLN A 78 -18.37 -4.95 -7.23
N LEU A 79 -19.22 -3.98 -6.86
CA LEU A 79 -18.83 -2.92 -5.92
C LEU A 79 -18.54 -3.47 -4.53
N ASN A 80 -19.39 -4.37 -4.02
CA ASN A 80 -19.17 -5.01 -2.72
C ASN A 80 -17.87 -5.81 -2.67
N GLU A 81 -17.56 -6.57 -3.73
CA GLU A 81 -16.29 -7.30 -3.82
C GLU A 81 -15.07 -6.39 -3.79
N ARG A 82 -15.13 -5.25 -4.50
CA ARG A 82 -14.06 -4.24 -4.49
C ARG A 82 -13.87 -3.64 -3.11
N LEU A 83 -14.95 -3.31 -2.40
CA LEU A 83 -14.89 -2.79 -1.04
C LEU A 83 -14.27 -3.79 -0.07
N VAL A 84 -14.69 -5.06 -0.14
CA VAL A 84 -14.10 -6.15 0.66
C VAL A 84 -12.61 -6.31 0.36
N TRP A 85 -12.21 -6.21 -0.90
CA TRP A 85 -10.80 -6.28 -1.29
C TRP A 85 -9.99 -5.10 -0.74
N GLN A 86 -10.51 -3.88 -0.85
CA GLN A 86 -9.86 -2.69 -0.29
C GLN A 86 -9.70 -2.79 1.22
N GLU A 87 -10.72 -3.27 1.93
CA GLU A 87 -10.63 -3.41 3.38
C GLU A 87 -9.61 -4.49 3.80
N LYS A 88 -9.49 -5.58 3.02
CA LYS A 88 -8.42 -6.56 3.22
C LYS A 88 -7.03 -5.96 3.00
N GLN A 89 -6.85 -5.17 1.94
CA GLN A 89 -5.59 -4.48 1.65
C GLN A 89 -5.21 -3.53 2.80
N TRP A 90 -6.15 -2.69 3.23
CA TRP A 90 -5.96 -1.76 4.33
C TRP A 90 -5.53 -2.48 5.63
N ARG A 91 -6.19 -3.58 5.98
CA ARG A 91 -5.82 -4.40 7.15
C ARG A 91 -4.43 -5.01 7.00
N ALA A 92 -4.07 -5.48 5.81
CA ALA A 92 -2.74 -6.02 5.54
C ALA A 92 -1.65 -4.94 5.68
N GLU A 93 -1.89 -3.72 5.19
CA GLU A 93 -0.99 -2.59 5.32
C GLU A 93 -0.76 -2.21 6.79
N ILE A 94 -1.83 -2.14 7.60
CA ILE A 94 -1.72 -1.88 9.04
C ILE A 94 -0.89 -2.97 9.74
N ALA A 95 -1.15 -4.24 9.42
CA ALA A 95 -0.41 -5.36 10.00
C ALA A 95 1.08 -5.31 9.62
N ASN A 96 1.39 -4.96 8.37
CA ASN A 96 2.77 -4.81 7.91
C ASN A 96 3.45 -3.62 8.58
N ALA A 97 2.76 -2.48 8.72
CA ALA A 97 3.29 -1.32 9.43
C ALA A 97 3.60 -1.64 10.91
N ALA A 98 2.76 -2.44 11.57
CA ALA A 98 3.01 -2.90 12.94
C ALA A 98 4.26 -3.81 13.02
N LYS A 99 4.43 -4.74 12.07
CA LYS A 99 5.61 -5.61 11.99
C LYS A 99 6.90 -4.81 11.77
N VAL A 100 6.88 -3.85 10.86
CA VAL A 100 8.04 -2.98 10.58
C VAL A 100 8.41 -2.17 11.82
N LYS A 101 7.43 -1.60 12.54
CA LYS A 101 7.69 -0.90 13.80
C LYS A 101 8.30 -1.80 14.86
N ALA A 102 7.82 -3.04 15.01
CA ALA A 102 8.40 -4.00 15.94
C ALA A 102 9.87 -4.31 15.58
N GLN A 103 10.15 -4.57 14.31
CA GLN A 103 11.53 -4.79 13.83
C GLN A 103 12.41 -3.56 14.03
N GLN A 104 11.87 -2.36 13.88
CA GLN A 104 12.61 -1.12 14.11
C GLN A 104 13.05 -1.00 15.57
N VAL A 105 12.20 -1.36 16.52
CA VAL A 105 12.56 -1.35 17.95
C VAL A 105 13.73 -2.30 18.24
N ASP A 106 13.72 -3.49 17.62
CA ASP A 106 14.82 -4.46 17.77
C ASP A 106 16.13 -3.94 17.17
N ILE A 107 16.07 -3.27 16.00
CA ILE A 107 17.22 -2.64 15.34
C ILE A 107 17.76 -1.50 16.21
N ASP A 108 16.88 -0.65 16.75
CA ASP A 108 17.27 0.49 17.58
C ASP A 108 17.93 -0.01 18.88
N ALA A 109 17.40 -1.08 19.49
CA ALA A 109 18.01 -1.71 20.65
C ALA A 109 19.39 -2.31 20.33
N ALA A 110 19.53 -3.01 19.20
CA ALA A 110 20.82 -3.55 18.75
C ALA A 110 21.84 -2.44 18.44
N ALA A 111 21.40 -1.32 17.85
CA ALA A 111 22.22 -0.17 17.56
C ALA A 111 22.74 0.50 18.84
N GLN A 112 21.89 0.59 19.88
CA GLN A 112 22.30 1.09 21.19
C GLN A 112 23.36 0.18 21.83
N GLN A 113 23.16 -1.13 21.84
CA GLN A 113 24.16 -2.07 22.36
C GLN A 113 25.51 -1.96 21.64
N LEU A 114 25.49 -1.79 20.31
CA LEU A 114 26.71 -1.58 19.54
C LEU A 114 27.41 -0.27 19.93
N ALA A 115 26.65 0.81 20.12
CA ALA A 115 27.20 2.09 20.53
C ALA A 115 27.83 2.02 21.93
N ASP A 116 27.17 1.34 22.87
CA ASP A 116 27.67 1.13 24.23
C ASP A 116 28.94 0.28 24.23
N ASN A 117 28.97 -0.81 23.46
CA ASN A 117 30.16 -1.66 23.31
C ASN A 117 31.33 -0.87 22.72
N LYS A 118 31.10 -0.09 21.65
CA LYS A 118 32.14 0.78 21.06
C LYS A 118 32.70 1.79 22.07
N ARG A 119 31.82 2.34 22.92
CA ARG A 119 32.24 3.28 23.97
C ARG A 119 33.09 2.58 25.03
N ALA A 120 32.68 1.39 25.47
CA ALA A 120 33.44 0.58 26.40
C ALA A 120 34.81 0.20 25.83
N ASP A 121 34.87 -0.20 24.56
CA ASP A 121 36.12 -0.55 23.88
C ASP A 121 37.04 0.66 23.72
N THR A 122 36.49 1.84 23.43
CA THR A 122 37.28 3.08 23.35
C THR A 122 37.94 3.39 24.71
N LEU A 123 37.21 3.22 25.81
CA LEU A 123 37.75 3.40 27.16
C LEU A 123 38.81 2.36 27.50
N ARG A 124 38.61 1.08 27.11
CA ARG A 124 39.59 0.01 27.30
C ARG A 124 40.87 0.26 26.51
N ILE A 125 40.76 0.73 25.26
CA ILE A 125 41.90 1.08 24.41
C ILE A 125 42.67 2.25 25.03
N ALA A 126 41.97 3.30 25.48
CA ALA A 126 42.62 4.43 26.16
C ALA A 126 43.38 3.99 27.44
N ASP A 127 42.77 3.14 28.28
CA ASP A 127 43.44 2.57 29.47
C ASP A 127 44.67 1.73 29.08
N LEU A 128 44.58 0.93 28.01
CA LEU A 128 45.72 0.17 27.50
C LEU A 128 46.85 1.08 26.99
N GLU A 129 46.52 2.14 26.25
CA GLU A 129 47.50 3.11 25.75
C GLU A 129 48.23 3.82 26.91
N ASP A 130 47.51 4.22 27.95
CA ASP A 130 48.10 4.86 29.13
C ASP A 130 49.00 3.89 29.90
N ARG A 131 48.61 2.61 30.05
CA ARG A 131 49.47 1.57 30.65
C ARG A 131 50.74 1.32 29.83
N ILE A 132 50.63 1.32 28.49
CA ILE A 132 51.79 1.17 27.59
C ILE A 132 52.74 2.36 27.76
N ARG A 133 52.22 3.59 27.87
CA ARG A 133 53.05 4.79 28.13
C ARG A 133 53.77 4.71 29.47
N GLN A 134 53.07 4.36 30.54
CA GLN A 134 53.67 4.20 31.87
C GLN A 134 54.83 3.19 31.86
N GLN A 135 54.64 2.03 31.23
CA GLN A 135 55.71 1.04 31.10
C GLN A 135 56.90 1.53 30.30
N LYS A 136 56.64 2.28 29.23
CA LYS A 136 57.72 2.87 28.42
C LYS A 136 58.51 3.90 29.20
N ASP A 137 57.86 4.66 30.09
CA ASP A 137 58.53 5.63 30.95
C ASP A 137 59.36 4.91 32.04
N GLU A 138 58.82 3.86 32.67
CA GLU A 138 59.54 3.00 33.64
C GLU A 138 60.77 2.31 33.01
N ASP A 139 60.67 1.84 31.76
CA ASP A 139 61.80 1.22 31.04
C ASP A 139 62.85 2.25 30.57
N ASN A 140 62.48 3.53 30.45
CA ASN A 140 63.38 4.62 30.04
C ASN A 140 64.05 5.35 31.20
N ASP A 141 63.77 4.99 32.45
CA ASP A 141 64.45 5.58 33.61
C ASP A 141 65.98 5.38 33.52
N PRO A 142 66.78 6.36 33.97
CA PRO A 142 68.24 6.27 33.92
C PRO A 142 68.70 5.08 34.76
N LYS A 143 69.28 4.07 34.09
CA LYS A 143 69.81 2.86 34.74
C LYS A 143 70.72 3.25 35.90
N ALA A 144 70.44 2.71 37.08
CA ALA A 144 71.33 2.82 38.22
C ALA A 144 72.73 2.31 37.82
N ALA A 145 73.76 3.11 38.11
CA ALA A 145 75.15 2.80 37.83
C ALA A 145 75.56 1.53 38.60
N GLY A 146 75.41 0.36 37.98
CA GLY A 146 75.66 -0.93 38.61
C GLY A 146 75.22 -2.14 37.80
N ASP A 147 74.28 -1.97 36.85
CA ASP A 147 73.85 -3.09 36.01
C ASP A 147 74.90 -3.42 34.94
N ALA A 148 75.56 -4.57 35.12
CA ALA A 148 76.58 -5.08 34.23
C ALA A 148 76.08 -5.20 32.77
N PRO A 149 76.91 -4.82 31.77
CA PRO A 149 76.56 -4.94 30.36
C PRO A 149 76.48 -6.43 29.98
N GLY A 150 75.28 -7.01 30.05
CA GLY A 150 75.06 -8.42 29.71
C GLY A 150 73.92 -9.11 30.46
N ALA A 151 73.39 -8.52 31.53
CA ALA A 151 72.20 -9.03 32.19
C ALA A 151 70.96 -8.71 31.34
N CYS A 152 70.67 -9.56 30.35
CA CYS A 152 69.38 -9.55 29.67
C CYS A 152 68.28 -9.86 30.69
N LYS A 153 67.53 -8.84 31.15
CA LYS A 153 66.15 -9.06 31.59
C LYS A 153 65.46 -9.89 30.49
N PRO A 154 64.68 -10.93 30.83
CA PRO A 154 64.09 -11.83 29.85
C PRO A 154 63.30 -11.01 28.83
N ARG A 155 63.87 -10.89 27.62
CA ARG A 155 63.52 -9.86 26.65
C ARG A 155 62.29 -10.21 25.83
N HIS A 156 61.64 -11.34 26.09
CA HIS A 156 60.62 -11.97 25.22
C HIS A 156 59.39 -12.51 25.99
N GLY A 157 59.01 -11.86 27.09
CA GLY A 157 57.70 -12.05 27.69
C GLY A 157 56.97 -10.71 27.70
N ILE A 158 55.76 -10.66 27.16
CA ILE A 158 54.84 -9.55 27.45
C ILE A 158 54.80 -9.42 28.99
N PRO A 159 55.07 -8.24 29.58
CA PRO A 159 55.12 -8.09 31.03
C PRO A 159 53.81 -8.59 31.63
N ALA A 160 53.87 -9.32 32.76
CA ALA A 160 52.73 -10.06 33.31
C ALA A 160 51.45 -9.22 33.49
N ARG A 161 51.58 -7.90 33.69
CA ARG A 161 50.44 -6.97 33.75
C ARG A 161 49.80 -6.69 32.38
N LEU A 162 50.58 -6.65 31.31
CA LEU A 162 50.12 -6.42 29.95
C LEU A 162 49.56 -7.71 29.34
N SER A 163 50.09 -8.89 29.72
CA SER A 163 49.49 -10.17 29.33
C SER A 163 48.12 -10.39 29.99
N VAL A 164 47.96 -10.00 31.25
CA VAL A 164 46.65 -10.02 31.94
C VAL A 164 45.66 -9.03 31.31
N GLY A 165 46.12 -7.86 30.89
CA GLY A 165 45.29 -6.88 30.18
C GLY A 165 44.84 -7.35 28.80
N ILE A 166 45.72 -8.00 28.03
CA ILE A 166 45.40 -8.54 26.70
C ILE A 166 44.48 -9.77 26.80
N ASP A 167 44.71 -10.67 27.77
CA ASP A 167 43.87 -11.87 27.97
C ASP A 167 42.45 -11.49 28.42
N ALA A 168 42.28 -10.38 29.14
CA ALA A 168 40.98 -9.84 29.52
C ALA A 168 40.19 -9.19 28.36
N VAL A 169 40.84 -8.88 27.23
CA VAL A 169 40.20 -8.28 26.04
C VAL A 169 39.84 -9.35 24.99
N GLY A 170 40.50 -10.51 25.01
CA GLY A 170 40.28 -11.58 24.04
C GLY A 170 39.19 -12.61 24.39
N ARG A 171 38.59 -12.55 25.59
CA ARG A 171 37.44 -13.37 26.00
C ARG A 171 36.16 -12.54 26.02
#